data_AF-A0A2N7X2U6-F1
#
_entry.id   AF-A0A2N7X2U6-F1
#
_cell.length_a   1.000
_cell.length_b   1.000
_cell.length_c   1.000
_cell.angle_alpha   90.00
_cell.angle_beta   90.00
_cell.angle_gamma   90.00
#
_symmetry.space_group_name_H-M   'P 1'
#
loop_
_entity.id
_entity.type
_entity.pdbx_description
1 polymer ?
#
loop_
_entity_poly.entity_id
_entity_poly.type
_entity_poly.pdbx_seq_one_letter_code
_entity_poly.pdbx_strand_id
1 'polypeptide(L)'
;MGGFVILFSAGKGWSPADAQAARALAHEGVLTVGVDTGHYAANLAATGQACRHLDGDAEAISHQLERQLKSSRYFAPIVVGAGQGGTLALHVLAQAPANTIAGAVALDAEGTLDKRFEPCAPDPTVSRGSVLPGFVETGVTTQTAIKASQQAERSAVKEGADSPGFHYGKNVTSLMAPLLAKRPRVFRGTTTRADQLVALIGPHLLSQTGGEQDVSDLPLIELPAAHPKGMVAIIMSGDGGWRDLDKTIGEEFQKDGVSVIGWDSLRYFWSEKTPEQVSRDLSRVLRVYGARWHADSFALIGYSFGADVMPFAYNRLPASLRDRIAIVSLLGFANAADFQVRVTGWLGLPASAKALPARPEVDRMPAGVIQCFYGEDEDDTLCPALAPTREVVRTPGGHHFGRGYGVMEDQILAGWEKRIRGENAVVVHTGSTP
;
A
#
# COMPACT_ATOMS: atom_id res chain seq x y z
N MET A 1 -0.41 16.80 11.93
CA MET A 1 0.16 15.49 12.29
C MET A 1 1.15 15.10 11.21
N GLY A 2 2.35 14.66 11.58
CA GLY A 2 3.42 14.25 10.66
C GLY A 2 3.60 12.74 10.55
N GLY A 3 2.95 11.95 11.42
CA GLY A 3 3.02 10.49 11.44
C GLY A 3 2.14 9.87 12.53
N PHE A 4 2.04 8.55 12.51
CA PHE A 4 1.42 7.71 13.53
C PHE A 4 2.46 6.70 14.03
N VAL A 5 2.70 6.63 15.33
CA VAL A 5 3.69 5.72 15.95
C VAL A 5 3.02 4.81 16.96
N ILE A 6 3.36 3.52 16.88
CA ILE A 6 3.13 2.56 17.96
C ILE A 6 4.47 2.31 18.64
N LEU A 7 4.60 2.77 19.89
CA LEU A 7 5.82 2.68 20.69
C LEU A 7 5.72 1.51 21.68
N PHE A 8 6.47 0.45 21.42
CA PHE A 8 6.65 -0.70 22.28
C PHE A 8 7.75 -0.48 23.32
N SER A 9 7.44 -0.72 24.60
CA SER A 9 8.42 -0.61 25.68
C SER A 9 9.51 -1.70 25.62
N ALA A 10 10.56 -1.54 26.43
CA ALA A 10 11.72 -2.45 26.40
C ALA A 10 11.45 -3.90 26.85
N GLY A 11 10.30 -4.20 27.45
CA GLY A 11 9.87 -5.58 27.77
C GLY A 11 9.49 -5.84 29.23
N LYS A 12 9.90 -5.00 30.20
CA LYS A 12 9.59 -5.14 31.64
C LYS A 12 8.66 -4.04 32.15
N GLY A 13 7.60 -3.77 31.42
CA GLY A 13 6.64 -2.73 31.77
C GLY A 13 6.83 -1.43 30.98
N TRP A 14 5.86 -0.52 31.09
CA TRP A 14 5.97 0.86 30.62
C TRP A 14 6.81 1.73 31.59
N SER A 15 7.94 2.26 31.14
CA SER A 15 8.87 3.02 31.99
C SER A 15 8.74 4.54 31.84
N PRO A 16 9.30 5.34 32.77
CA PRO A 16 9.38 6.80 32.61
C PRO A 16 10.12 7.24 31.33
N ALA A 17 11.12 6.47 30.88
CA ALA A 17 11.84 6.73 29.64
C ALA A 17 10.96 6.50 28.39
N ASP A 18 10.06 5.51 28.43
CA ASP A 18 9.08 5.27 27.35
C ASP A 18 8.05 6.41 27.32
N ALA A 19 7.57 6.83 28.49
CA ALA A 19 6.68 7.97 28.61
C ALA A 19 7.32 9.28 28.12
N GLN A 20 8.62 9.48 28.37
CA GLN A 20 9.37 10.62 27.86
C GLN A 20 9.50 10.57 26.33
N ALA A 21 9.82 9.40 25.77
CA ALA A 21 9.90 9.20 24.33
C ALA A 21 8.56 9.44 23.63
N ALA A 22 7.45 8.91 24.17
CA ALA A 22 6.12 9.14 23.64
C ALA A 22 5.75 10.62 23.60
N ARG A 23 6.08 11.38 24.66
CA ARG A 23 5.87 12.83 24.70
C ARG A 23 6.74 13.58 23.70
N ALA A 24 8.00 13.19 23.54
CA ALA A 24 8.90 13.82 22.57
C ALA A 24 8.40 13.62 21.14
N LEU A 25 7.96 12.41 20.78
CA LEU A 25 7.34 12.16 19.47
C LEU A 25 6.05 12.96 19.28
N ALA A 26 5.22 13.06 20.32
CA ALA A 26 4.04 13.92 20.28
C ALA A 26 4.38 15.40 20.04
N HIS A 27 5.50 15.90 20.58
CA HIS A 27 6.01 17.25 20.31
C HIS A 27 6.46 17.45 18.86
N GLU A 28 6.93 16.40 18.18
CA GLU A 28 7.21 16.40 16.72
C GLU A 28 5.93 16.31 15.87
N GLY A 29 4.75 16.42 16.49
CA GLY A 29 3.47 16.35 15.80
C GLY A 29 3.08 14.94 15.37
N VAL A 30 3.61 13.90 16.03
CA VAL A 30 3.30 12.49 15.78
C VAL A 30 2.26 11.99 16.77
N LEU A 31 1.18 11.36 16.29
CA LEU A 31 0.26 10.67 17.18
C LEU A 31 0.92 9.38 17.67
N THR A 32 1.13 9.26 18.99
CA THR A 32 1.90 8.16 19.57
C THR A 32 1.05 7.31 20.51
N VAL A 33 0.96 6.01 20.20
CA VAL A 33 0.34 4.99 21.05
C VAL A 33 1.44 4.27 21.83
N GLY A 34 1.40 4.34 23.16
CA GLY A 34 2.31 3.59 24.02
C GLY A 34 1.78 2.19 24.30
N VAL A 35 2.62 1.17 24.10
CA VAL A 35 2.31 -0.23 24.36
C VAL A 35 3.31 -0.81 25.34
N ASP A 36 2.81 -1.32 26.47
CA ASP A 36 3.60 -2.13 27.38
C ASP A 36 3.84 -3.52 26.77
N THR A 37 5.06 -3.74 26.26
CA THR A 37 5.44 -4.98 25.56
C THR A 37 5.27 -6.22 26.43
N GLY A 38 5.55 -6.11 27.73
CA GLY A 38 5.44 -7.25 28.66
C GLY A 38 4.00 -7.62 28.94
N HIS A 39 3.14 -6.62 29.12
CA HIS A 39 1.69 -6.82 29.29
C HIS A 39 1.07 -7.34 27.99
N TYR A 40 1.42 -6.77 26.84
CA TYR A 40 0.90 -7.21 25.54
C TYR A 40 1.22 -8.68 25.28
N ALA A 41 2.48 -9.10 25.48
CA ALA A 41 2.87 -10.51 25.38
C ALA A 41 2.07 -11.44 26.32
N ALA A 42 1.80 -10.99 27.55
CA ALA A 42 1.02 -11.78 28.50
C ALA A 42 -0.44 -11.93 28.07
N ASN A 43 -1.06 -10.87 27.57
CA ASN A 43 -2.43 -10.91 27.06
C ASN A 43 -2.54 -11.82 25.83
N LEU A 44 -1.60 -11.72 24.89
CA LEU A 44 -1.57 -12.61 23.72
C LEU A 44 -1.48 -14.08 24.14
N ALA A 45 -0.57 -14.43 25.05
CA ALA A 45 -0.45 -15.79 25.57
C ALA A 45 -1.73 -16.31 26.25
N ALA A 46 -2.49 -15.43 26.91
CA ALA A 46 -3.73 -15.79 27.60
C ALA A 46 -4.91 -16.11 26.65
N THR A 47 -4.87 -15.66 25.38
CA THR A 47 -5.97 -15.89 24.42
C THR A 47 -6.05 -17.33 23.90
N GLY A 48 -5.01 -18.16 24.07
CA GLY A 48 -5.01 -19.56 23.65
C GLY A 48 -5.00 -19.82 22.13
N GLN A 49 -4.93 -18.78 21.31
CA GLN A 49 -4.76 -18.91 19.86
C GLN A 49 -3.37 -19.49 19.53
N ALA A 50 -3.24 -20.21 18.42
CA ALA A 50 -2.00 -20.87 18.02
C ALA A 50 -0.92 -19.91 17.47
N CYS A 51 -1.31 -18.77 16.90
CA CYS A 51 -0.39 -17.73 16.43
C CYS A 51 -1.09 -16.36 16.36
N ARG A 52 -0.36 -15.25 16.13
CA ARG A 52 -0.92 -13.88 16.12
C ARG A 52 -0.54 -13.07 14.86
N HIS A 53 -1.47 -12.26 14.37
CA HIS A 53 -1.24 -11.26 13.32
C HIS A 53 -0.99 -9.88 13.95
N LEU A 54 0.28 -9.63 14.32
CA LEU A 54 0.66 -8.46 15.10
C LEU A 54 0.65 -7.17 14.26
N ASP A 55 0.84 -7.29 12.95
CA ASP A 55 0.65 -6.25 11.94
C ASP A 55 -0.82 -5.82 11.83
N GLY A 56 -1.75 -6.78 11.89
CA GLY A 56 -3.19 -6.51 11.89
C GLY A 56 -3.64 -5.71 13.12
N ASP A 57 -3.12 -6.03 14.30
CA ASP A 57 -3.37 -5.26 15.52
C ASP A 57 -2.88 -3.80 15.36
N ALA A 58 -1.69 -3.62 14.79
CA ALA A 58 -1.09 -2.30 14.55
C ALA A 58 -1.88 -1.47 13.52
N GLU A 59 -2.31 -2.08 12.43
CA GLU A 59 -3.14 -1.42 11.42
C GLU A 59 -4.52 -1.05 11.97
N ALA A 60 -5.17 -1.98 12.69
CA ALA A 60 -6.51 -1.76 13.24
C ALA A 60 -6.55 -0.58 14.22
N ILE A 61 -5.57 -0.48 15.13
CA ILE A 61 -5.53 0.62 16.09
C ILE A 61 -5.21 1.97 15.41
N SER A 62 -4.36 1.97 14.38
CA SER A 62 -4.08 3.17 13.58
C SER A 62 -5.34 3.67 12.87
N HIS A 63 -6.04 2.77 12.15
CA HIS A 63 -7.31 3.11 11.52
C HIS A 63 -8.33 3.65 12.53
N GLN A 64 -8.52 2.97 13.66
CA GLN A 64 -9.49 3.37 14.66
C GLN A 64 -9.19 4.76 15.22
N LEU A 65 -7.96 5.00 15.70
CA LEU A 65 -7.62 6.24 16.38
C LEU A 65 -7.57 7.43 15.42
N GLU A 66 -7.04 7.26 14.20
CA GLU A 66 -7.01 8.34 13.22
C GLU A 66 -8.41 8.74 12.74
N ARG A 67 -9.36 7.79 12.69
CA ARG A 67 -10.77 8.11 12.44
C ARG A 67 -11.42 8.83 13.61
N GLN A 68 -11.21 8.35 14.84
CA GLN A 68 -11.75 8.98 16.04
C GLN A 68 -11.27 10.43 16.20
N LEU A 69 -10.00 10.68 15.86
CA LEU A 69 -9.38 12.01 15.90
C LEU A 69 -9.63 12.84 14.63
N LYS A 70 -10.38 12.30 13.66
CA LYS A 70 -10.72 12.95 12.38
C LYS A 70 -9.48 13.46 11.63
N SER A 71 -8.41 12.66 11.61
CA SER A 71 -7.22 12.99 10.83
C SER A 71 -7.60 13.21 9.36
N SER A 72 -7.10 14.28 8.74
CA SER A 72 -7.39 14.62 7.34
C SER A 72 -6.67 13.72 6.34
N ARG A 73 -5.63 13.00 6.80
CA ARG A 73 -4.80 12.07 6.04
C ARG A 73 -4.59 10.81 6.88
N TYR A 74 -4.51 9.66 6.22
CA TYR A 74 -4.11 8.41 6.85
C TYR A 74 -2.59 8.32 6.94
N PHE A 75 -2.06 7.99 8.11
CA PHE A 75 -0.65 7.71 8.34
C PHE A 75 -0.48 6.25 8.74
N ALA A 76 -0.04 5.39 7.82
CA ALA A 76 0.30 4.02 8.20
C ALA A 76 1.27 4.02 9.39
N PRO A 77 1.07 3.11 10.35
CA PRO A 77 1.81 3.12 11.59
C PRO A 77 3.30 2.89 11.33
N ILE A 78 4.14 3.63 12.06
CA ILE A 78 5.55 3.33 12.27
C ILE A 78 5.62 2.55 13.58
N VAL A 79 6.13 1.33 13.54
CA VAL A 79 6.32 0.51 14.74
C VAL A 79 7.69 0.76 15.32
N VAL A 80 7.75 1.12 16.60
CA VAL A 80 8.95 1.65 17.25
C VAL A 80 9.14 0.92 18.56
N GLY A 81 10.38 0.59 18.93
CA GLY A 81 10.62 0.12 20.28
C GLY A 81 12.08 0.06 20.68
N ALA A 82 12.30 -0.23 21.96
CA ALA A 82 13.61 -0.54 22.52
C ALA A 82 13.67 -2.00 22.98
N GLY A 83 14.85 -2.62 23.14
CA GLY A 83 14.97 -3.97 23.71
C GLY A 83 14.07 -5.00 23.02
N GLN A 84 13.25 -5.72 23.79
CA GLN A 84 12.20 -6.62 23.23
C GLN A 84 11.19 -5.88 22.34
N GLY A 85 10.80 -4.64 22.68
CA GLY A 85 9.90 -3.84 21.85
C GLY A 85 10.52 -3.48 20.50
N GLY A 86 11.84 -3.28 20.44
CA GLY A 86 12.57 -3.06 19.19
C GLY A 86 12.60 -4.31 18.32
N THR A 87 12.82 -5.48 18.94
CA THR A 87 12.72 -6.78 18.25
C THR A 87 11.31 -7.04 17.73
N LEU A 88 10.29 -6.77 18.55
CA LEU A 88 8.89 -6.86 18.17
C LEU A 88 8.57 -5.97 16.96
N ALA A 89 9.02 -4.72 16.96
CA ALA A 89 8.80 -3.80 15.84
C ALA A 89 9.33 -4.35 14.50
N LEU A 90 10.51 -4.98 14.50
CA LEU A 90 11.07 -5.61 13.29
C LEU A 90 10.22 -6.79 12.80
N HIS A 91 9.71 -7.61 13.72
CA HIS A 91 8.87 -8.76 13.39
C HIS A 91 7.46 -8.36 12.92
N VAL A 92 6.86 -7.33 13.53
CA VAL A 92 5.60 -6.75 13.02
C VAL A 92 5.78 -6.28 11.57
N LEU A 93 6.89 -5.62 11.26
CA LEU A 93 7.19 -5.21 9.89
C LEU A 93 7.34 -6.40 8.94
N ALA A 94 8.04 -7.46 9.37
CA ALA A 94 8.28 -8.66 8.56
C ALA A 94 7.00 -9.42 8.16
N GLN A 95 5.97 -9.35 8.99
CA GLN A 95 4.66 -9.97 8.73
C GLN A 95 3.76 -9.11 7.86
N ALA A 96 3.97 -7.80 7.87
CA ALA A 96 3.03 -6.86 7.25
C ALA A 96 2.90 -7.10 5.74
N PRO A 97 1.68 -6.98 5.18
CA PRO A 97 1.47 -6.74 3.76
C PRO A 97 2.24 -5.49 3.29
N ALA A 98 2.49 -5.42 1.99
CA ALA A 98 3.08 -4.21 1.40
C ALA A 98 2.23 -2.99 1.77
N ASN A 99 2.88 -1.89 2.15
CA ASN A 99 2.24 -0.60 2.36
C ASN A 99 1.17 -0.55 3.50
N THR A 100 1.15 -1.55 4.40
CA THR A 100 0.33 -1.55 5.63
C THR A 100 1.05 -0.89 6.81
N ILE A 101 2.34 -1.19 7.01
CA ILE A 101 3.20 -0.57 8.02
C ILE A 101 4.22 0.31 7.30
N ALA A 102 4.43 1.55 7.75
CA ALA A 102 5.32 2.50 7.09
C ALA A 102 6.81 2.16 7.28
N GLY A 103 7.15 1.60 8.44
CA GLY A 103 8.50 1.18 8.77
C GLY A 103 8.66 0.76 10.23
N ALA A 104 9.86 0.27 10.56
CA ALA A 104 10.24 -0.13 11.90
C ALA A 104 11.45 0.65 12.41
N VAL A 105 11.40 1.02 13.69
CA VAL A 105 12.55 1.61 14.40
C VAL A 105 12.88 0.74 15.62
N ALA A 106 14.11 0.24 15.67
CA ALA A 106 14.57 -0.67 16.71
C ALA A 106 15.80 -0.12 17.42
N LEU A 107 15.65 0.24 18.69
CA LEU A 107 16.72 0.74 19.55
C LEU A 107 17.21 -0.37 20.49
N ASP A 108 18.51 -0.69 20.48
CA ASP A 108 19.10 -1.73 21.33
C ASP A 108 18.30 -3.04 21.31
N ALA A 109 17.87 -3.47 20.12
CA ALA A 109 17.00 -4.63 19.96
C ALA A 109 17.64 -5.91 20.51
N GLU A 110 16.84 -6.73 21.16
CA GLU A 110 17.24 -8.06 21.65
C GLU A 110 17.29 -9.06 20.48
N GLY A 111 18.25 -9.99 20.50
CA GLY A 111 18.48 -10.86 19.35
C GLY A 111 17.33 -11.83 19.03
N THR A 112 16.43 -12.10 19.96
CA THR A 112 15.34 -13.06 19.79
C THR A 112 14.04 -12.49 20.32
N LEU A 113 12.96 -12.63 19.55
CA LEU A 113 11.62 -12.25 19.98
C LEU A 113 11.15 -13.15 21.13
N ASP A 114 10.49 -12.57 22.13
CA ASP A 114 9.80 -13.33 23.17
C ASP A 114 8.78 -14.30 22.55
N LYS A 115 8.88 -15.58 22.91
CA LYS A 115 8.05 -16.66 22.34
C LYS A 115 6.56 -16.48 22.57
N ARG A 116 6.16 -15.70 23.58
CA ARG A 116 4.74 -15.41 23.88
C ARG A 116 4.03 -14.62 22.78
N PHE A 117 4.77 -13.96 21.88
CA PHE A 117 4.19 -13.27 20.74
C PHE A 117 3.70 -14.23 19.65
N GLU A 118 4.39 -15.36 19.46
CA GLU A 118 4.04 -16.46 18.55
C GLU A 118 3.38 -15.98 17.23
N PRO A 119 4.10 -15.23 16.39
CA PRO A 119 3.50 -14.67 15.19
C PRO A 119 3.06 -15.73 14.19
N CYS A 120 1.97 -15.44 13.47
CA CYS A 120 1.50 -16.30 12.39
C CYS A 120 2.47 -16.28 11.21
N ALA A 121 2.53 -17.40 10.49
CA ALA A 121 3.17 -17.42 9.20
C ALA A 121 2.44 -16.41 8.28
N PRO A 122 3.18 -15.53 7.57
CA PRO A 122 2.54 -14.57 6.68
C PRO A 122 1.73 -15.27 5.58
N ASP A 123 0.60 -14.66 5.20
CA ASP A 123 -0.29 -15.19 4.17
C ASP A 123 0.45 -15.24 2.83
N PRO A 124 0.59 -16.42 2.21
CA PRO A 124 1.33 -16.56 0.98
C PRO A 124 0.68 -15.96 -0.26
N THR A 125 -0.58 -15.57 -0.15
CA THR A 125 -1.34 -14.98 -1.24
C THR A 125 -1.23 -13.47 -1.30
N VAL A 126 -0.65 -12.82 -0.27
CA VAL A 126 -0.56 -11.36 -0.15
C VAL A 126 0.83 -10.87 -0.51
N SER A 127 0.91 -9.90 -1.43
CA SER A 127 2.19 -9.29 -1.80
C SER A 127 2.73 -8.43 -0.66
N ARG A 128 4.00 -8.70 -0.29
CA ARG A 128 4.74 -7.91 0.71
C ARG A 128 5.77 -6.99 0.08
N GLY A 129 6.04 -7.15 -1.22
CA GLY A 129 7.04 -6.37 -1.97
C GLY A 129 8.49 -6.66 -1.59
N SER A 130 8.81 -6.81 -0.31
CA SER A 130 10.13 -7.20 0.20
C SER A 130 10.01 -7.98 1.52
N VAL A 131 11.14 -8.46 2.05
CA VAL A 131 11.20 -9.17 3.34
C VAL A 131 10.90 -8.28 4.55
N LEU A 132 11.08 -6.97 4.43
CA LEU A 132 10.73 -5.95 5.42
C LEU A 132 10.08 -4.77 4.68
N PRO A 133 8.76 -4.79 4.45
CA PRO A 133 8.04 -3.75 3.72
C PRO A 133 8.09 -2.41 4.46
N GLY A 134 8.84 -1.44 3.92
CA GLY A 134 8.95 -0.10 4.48
C GLY A 134 10.38 0.24 4.87
N PHE A 135 10.56 1.32 5.61
CA PHE A 135 11.89 1.70 6.09
C PHE A 135 12.26 0.92 7.36
N VAL A 136 13.56 0.73 7.58
CA VAL A 136 14.10 0.16 8.83
C VAL A 136 15.20 1.09 9.35
N GLU A 137 15.08 1.52 10.59
CA GLU A 137 16.11 2.27 11.31
C GLU A 137 16.51 1.55 12.59
N THR A 138 17.81 1.33 12.76
CA THR A 138 18.33 0.70 13.97
C THR A 138 19.32 1.59 14.69
N GLY A 139 19.17 1.66 16.01
CA GLY A 139 19.99 2.46 16.91
C GLY A 139 20.60 1.59 17.99
N VAL A 140 21.84 1.89 18.40
CA VAL A 140 22.53 1.17 19.48
C VAL A 140 23.23 2.14 20.42
N THR A 141 23.24 1.81 21.71
CA THR A 141 23.91 2.58 22.77
C THR A 141 25.17 1.90 23.28
N THR A 142 25.35 0.61 22.99
CA THR A 142 26.50 -0.18 23.43
C THR A 142 27.07 -1.05 22.30
N GLN A 143 28.36 -1.39 22.40
CA GLN A 143 29.00 -2.28 21.43
C GLN A 143 28.41 -3.70 21.47
N THR A 144 27.94 -4.15 22.63
CA THR A 144 27.29 -5.45 22.81
C THR A 144 25.91 -5.48 22.15
N ALA A 145 25.18 -4.36 22.13
CA ALA A 145 23.88 -4.26 21.46
C ALA A 145 23.98 -4.42 19.94
N ILE A 146 25.11 -4.06 19.31
CA ILE A 146 25.28 -4.21 17.85
C ILE A 146 25.03 -5.66 17.39
N LYS A 147 25.62 -6.64 18.08
CA LYS A 147 25.44 -8.05 17.71
C LYS A 147 24.01 -8.52 17.95
N ALA A 148 23.38 -8.07 19.04
CA ALA A 148 22.00 -8.41 19.36
C ALA A 148 21.03 -7.80 18.34
N SER A 149 21.17 -6.53 17.99
CA SER A 149 20.31 -5.87 17.00
C SER A 149 20.49 -6.46 15.60
N GLN A 150 21.72 -6.79 15.19
CA GLN A 150 21.95 -7.54 13.95
C GLN A 150 21.30 -8.92 13.96
N GLN A 151 21.26 -9.60 15.10
CA GLN A 151 20.57 -10.88 15.21
C GLN A 151 19.05 -10.72 15.15
N ALA A 152 18.50 -9.64 15.72
CA ALA A 152 17.08 -9.29 15.63
C ALA A 152 16.65 -9.05 14.18
N GLU A 153 17.41 -8.23 13.44
CA GLU A 153 17.20 -7.99 12.01
C GLU A 153 17.25 -9.32 11.23
N ARG A 154 18.20 -10.20 11.54
CA ARG A 154 18.29 -11.51 10.87
C ARG A 154 17.08 -12.39 11.12
N SER A 155 16.58 -12.40 12.35
CA SER A 155 15.40 -13.15 12.75
C SER A 155 14.16 -12.66 11.99
N ALA A 156 13.94 -11.35 11.96
CA ALA A 156 12.81 -10.74 11.26
C ALA A 156 12.88 -10.98 9.74
N VAL A 157 14.05 -10.81 9.11
CA VAL A 157 14.19 -11.10 7.67
C VAL A 157 13.94 -12.57 7.36
N LYS A 158 14.41 -13.49 8.23
CA LYS A 158 14.13 -14.91 8.05
C LYS A 158 12.63 -15.20 8.13
N GLU A 159 11.92 -14.62 9.09
CA GLU A 159 10.46 -14.73 9.19
C GLU A 159 9.76 -14.22 7.92
N GLY A 160 10.19 -13.06 7.42
CA GLY A 160 9.70 -12.52 6.15
C GLY A 160 9.99 -13.43 4.95
N ALA A 161 11.17 -14.03 4.89
CA ALA A 161 11.58 -14.88 3.77
C ALA A 161 11.02 -16.30 3.80
N ASP A 162 10.75 -16.85 4.99
CA ASP A 162 10.20 -18.20 5.19
C ASP A 162 8.70 -18.27 4.88
N SER A 163 8.06 -17.14 4.58
CA SER A 163 6.64 -17.15 4.27
C SER A 163 6.40 -17.64 2.85
N PRO A 164 5.40 -18.54 2.65
CA PRO A 164 5.11 -19.06 1.32
C PRO A 164 4.70 -17.92 0.37
N GLY A 165 4.82 -18.08 -0.94
CA GLY A 165 4.49 -17.00 -1.91
C GLY A 165 5.56 -15.93 -2.12
N PHE A 166 6.61 -15.86 -1.28
CA PHE A 166 7.79 -15.06 -1.59
C PHE A 166 8.61 -15.73 -2.72
N HIS A 167 8.22 -15.46 -3.97
CA HIS A 167 8.85 -15.98 -5.18
C HIS A 167 9.73 -14.94 -5.88
N TYR A 168 10.50 -14.14 -5.13
CA TYR A 168 11.70 -13.59 -5.76
C TYR A 168 12.70 -14.75 -5.84
N GLY A 169 13.23 -15.05 -7.02
CA GLY A 169 14.29 -16.06 -7.23
C GLY A 169 15.63 -15.71 -6.55
N LYS A 170 15.57 -15.15 -5.33
CA LYS A 170 16.63 -14.60 -4.51
C LYS A 170 16.69 -15.41 -3.22
N ASN A 171 17.86 -15.95 -2.89
CA ASN A 171 18.06 -16.63 -1.62
C ASN A 171 17.97 -15.65 -0.44
N VAL A 172 17.64 -16.14 0.76
CA VAL A 172 17.52 -15.34 1.98
C VAL A 172 18.76 -14.47 2.23
N THR A 173 19.96 -15.01 1.94
CA THR A 173 21.22 -14.28 2.07
C THR A 173 21.27 -12.99 1.25
N SER A 174 20.79 -13.03 0.00
CA SER A 174 20.74 -11.87 -0.89
C SER A 174 19.71 -10.83 -0.46
N LEU A 175 18.63 -11.26 0.20
CA LEU A 175 17.59 -10.37 0.75
C LEU A 175 18.09 -9.66 2.02
N MET A 176 18.93 -10.33 2.80
CA MET A 176 19.54 -9.78 4.01
C MET A 176 20.66 -8.77 3.73
N ALA A 177 21.35 -8.90 2.59
CA ALA A 177 22.58 -8.15 2.33
C ALA A 177 22.41 -6.62 2.39
N PRO A 178 21.35 -6.00 1.82
CA PRO A 178 21.15 -4.55 1.91
C PRO A 178 20.88 -4.07 3.34
N LEU A 179 20.12 -4.85 4.12
CA LEU A 179 19.79 -4.51 5.50
C LEU A 179 21.01 -4.59 6.39
N LEU A 180 21.78 -5.68 6.31
CA LEU A 180 23.01 -5.85 7.09
C LEU A 180 24.14 -4.90 6.66
N ALA A 181 24.09 -4.38 5.43
CA ALA A 181 25.01 -3.34 4.98
C ALA A 181 24.74 -1.99 5.65
N LYS A 182 23.48 -1.71 6.03
CA LYS A 182 23.11 -0.51 6.78
C LYS A 182 23.57 -0.68 8.23
N ARG A 183 24.58 0.09 8.63
CA ARG A 183 25.10 0.04 10.01
C ARG A 183 24.12 0.72 10.97
N PRO A 184 23.88 0.16 12.17
CA PRO A 184 23.05 0.81 13.17
C PRO A 184 23.69 2.14 13.59
N ARG A 185 22.86 3.14 13.86
CA ARG A 185 23.31 4.44 14.37
C ARG A 185 23.78 4.28 15.81
N VAL A 186 25.04 4.63 16.06
CA VAL A 186 25.62 4.59 17.41
C VAL A 186 25.29 5.89 18.14
N PHE A 187 24.62 5.78 19.28
CA PHE A 187 24.30 6.90 20.15
C PHE A 187 25.23 6.92 21.37
N ARG A 188 25.55 8.13 21.84
CA ARG A 188 26.29 8.31 23.09
C ARG A 188 25.40 7.89 24.26
N GLY A 189 25.98 7.27 25.28
CA GLY A 189 25.23 6.81 26.47
C GLY A 189 24.52 7.93 27.26
N THR A 190 24.87 9.19 27.02
CA THR A 190 24.19 10.37 27.61
C THR A 190 22.95 10.81 26.82
N THR A 191 22.74 10.29 25.62
CA THR A 191 21.59 10.63 24.77
C THR A 191 20.36 9.94 25.34
N THR A 192 19.26 10.67 25.56
CA THR A 192 18.05 10.06 26.11
C THR A 192 17.38 9.15 25.10
N ARG A 193 16.57 8.17 25.56
CA ARG A 193 15.76 7.32 24.67
C ARG A 193 14.85 8.16 23.76
N ALA A 194 14.31 9.25 24.30
CA ALA A 194 13.47 10.17 23.55
C ALA A 194 14.23 10.78 22.36
N ASP A 195 15.41 11.35 22.60
CA ASP A 195 16.22 11.97 21.55
C ASP A 195 16.70 10.94 20.52
N GLN A 196 17.02 9.72 20.97
CA GLN A 196 17.42 8.62 20.08
C GLN A 196 16.28 8.26 19.11
N LEU A 197 15.07 8.04 19.62
CA LEU A 197 13.92 7.66 18.80
C LEU A 197 13.48 8.80 17.87
N VAL A 198 13.42 10.05 18.36
CA VAL A 198 13.15 11.23 17.52
C VAL A 198 14.18 11.33 16.39
N ALA A 199 15.47 11.12 16.67
CA ALA A 199 16.52 11.22 15.66
C ALA A 199 16.49 10.08 14.61
N LEU A 200 15.91 8.93 14.94
CA LEU A 200 15.70 7.83 13.98
C LEU A 200 14.43 8.03 13.15
N ILE A 201 13.36 8.57 13.76
CA ILE A 201 12.04 8.70 13.13
C ILE A 201 11.92 9.97 12.28
N GLY A 202 12.53 11.08 12.71
CA GLY A 202 12.38 12.41 12.10
C GLY A 202 12.51 12.44 10.56
N PRO A 203 13.51 11.77 9.95
CA PRO A 203 13.66 11.73 8.49
C PRO A 203 12.50 11.08 7.73
N HIS A 204 11.66 10.30 8.42
CA HIS A 204 10.56 9.52 7.83
C HIS A 204 9.19 10.14 8.11
N LEU A 205 9.13 11.28 8.81
CA LEU A 205 7.90 12.01 9.03
C LEU A 205 7.51 12.82 7.80
N LEU A 206 6.22 12.80 7.46
CA LEU A 206 5.71 13.48 6.27
C LEU A 206 5.64 15.00 6.49
N SER A 207 6.22 15.74 5.55
CA SER A 207 6.10 17.21 5.47
C SER A 207 4.81 17.62 4.73
N GLN A 208 4.21 18.75 5.12
CA GLN A 208 2.84 19.16 4.73
C GLN A 208 2.75 20.01 3.44
N THR A 209 3.77 20.06 2.58
CA THR A 209 3.80 21.02 1.47
C THR A 209 4.00 20.35 0.12
N GLY A 210 2.93 20.29 -0.68
CA GLY A 210 2.99 20.01 -2.13
C GLY A 210 2.43 21.21 -2.91
N GLY A 211 3.11 21.61 -3.99
CA GLY A 211 2.65 22.65 -4.93
C GLY A 211 2.11 22.04 -6.24
N GLU A 212 1.60 22.86 -7.16
CA GLU A 212 0.99 22.40 -8.42
C GLU A 212 1.91 21.59 -9.35
N GLN A 213 3.23 21.78 -9.24
CA GLN A 213 4.24 21.03 -10.03
C GLN A 213 4.89 19.88 -9.26
N ASP A 214 4.47 19.67 -8.02
CA ASP A 214 4.91 18.59 -7.17
C ASP A 214 3.77 17.58 -7.02
N VAL A 215 4.09 16.33 -6.75
CA VAL A 215 3.13 15.26 -6.40
C VAL A 215 3.53 14.54 -5.11
N SER A 216 4.51 15.07 -4.37
CA SER A 216 4.97 14.54 -3.08
C SER A 216 3.89 14.51 -1.99
N ASP A 217 2.83 15.31 -2.16
CA ASP A 217 1.65 15.32 -1.30
C ASP A 217 0.72 14.12 -1.55
N LEU A 218 0.79 13.50 -2.73
CA LEU A 218 -0.04 12.37 -3.12
C LEU A 218 0.57 11.03 -2.67
N PRO A 219 -0.24 10.03 -2.27
CA PRO A 219 0.25 8.73 -1.82
C PRO A 219 0.54 7.82 -3.04
N LEU A 220 1.58 8.18 -3.78
CA LEU A 220 2.00 7.50 -5.01
C LEU A 220 3.17 6.55 -4.75
N ILE A 221 3.17 5.42 -5.46
CA ILE A 221 4.23 4.43 -5.46
C ILE A 221 4.84 4.41 -6.86
N GLU A 222 6.11 4.81 -6.96
CA GLU A 222 6.86 4.79 -8.22
C GLU A 222 7.47 3.41 -8.46
N LEU A 223 7.11 2.77 -9.57
CA LEU A 223 7.69 1.51 -10.06
C LEU A 223 8.26 1.71 -11.47
N PRO A 224 9.45 2.34 -11.60
CA PRO A 224 10.06 2.56 -12.91
C PRO A 224 10.52 1.24 -13.53
N ALA A 225 10.23 1.02 -14.81
CA ALA A 225 10.74 -0.14 -15.54
C ALA A 225 12.25 0.00 -15.81
N ALA A 226 12.99 -1.12 -15.74
CA ALA A 226 14.42 -1.13 -16.01
C ALA A 226 14.75 -0.83 -17.49
N HIS A 227 13.86 -1.24 -18.40
CA HIS A 227 13.96 -1.00 -19.84
C HIS A 227 12.63 -0.42 -20.34
N PRO A 228 12.41 0.90 -20.17
CA PRO A 228 11.10 1.51 -20.42
C PRO A 228 10.75 1.58 -21.91
N LYS A 229 9.51 1.24 -22.25
CA LYS A 229 8.94 1.28 -23.61
C LYS A 229 8.23 2.61 -23.95
N GLY A 230 8.42 3.66 -23.16
CA GLY A 230 7.67 4.92 -23.29
C GLY A 230 6.20 4.82 -22.86
N MET A 231 5.85 3.79 -22.09
CA MET A 231 4.50 3.50 -21.60
C MET A 231 4.44 3.68 -20.09
N VAL A 232 3.39 4.34 -19.60
CA VAL A 232 3.16 4.50 -18.15
C VAL A 232 1.74 4.11 -17.76
N ALA A 233 1.60 3.15 -16.84
CA ALA A 233 0.31 2.80 -16.25
C ALA A 233 0.10 3.59 -14.94
N ILE A 234 -1.05 4.24 -14.81
CA ILE A 234 -1.51 4.82 -13.54
C ILE A 234 -2.56 3.89 -12.96
N ILE A 235 -2.28 3.27 -11.81
CA ILE A 235 -3.15 2.27 -11.19
C ILE A 235 -3.72 2.82 -9.89
N MET A 236 -5.04 3.04 -9.82
CA MET A 236 -5.74 3.39 -8.59
C MET A 236 -6.24 2.14 -7.89
N SER A 237 -5.76 1.91 -6.66
CA SER A 237 -6.08 0.72 -5.87
C SER A 237 -7.56 0.65 -5.45
N GLY A 238 -7.97 -0.50 -4.91
CA GLY A 238 -9.19 -0.60 -4.12
C GLY A 238 -9.11 0.17 -2.80
N ASP A 239 -10.18 0.12 -2.00
CA ASP A 239 -10.30 0.84 -0.72
C ASP A 239 -9.40 0.27 0.40
N GLY A 240 -8.79 -0.89 0.18
CA GLY A 240 -7.76 -1.49 1.03
C GLY A 240 -6.34 -0.99 0.77
N GLY A 241 -6.13 -0.06 -0.16
CA GLY A 241 -4.81 0.52 -0.48
C GLY A 241 -3.92 -0.33 -1.38
N TRP A 242 -2.70 0.15 -1.63
CA TRP A 242 -1.74 -0.45 -2.58
C TRP A 242 -1.02 -1.69 -2.04
N ARG A 243 -1.58 -2.90 -2.18
CA ARG A 243 -1.00 -4.10 -1.53
C ARG A 243 -1.18 -5.46 -2.20
N ASP A 244 -2.25 -5.71 -2.95
CA ASP A 244 -2.59 -7.07 -3.42
C ASP A 244 -2.69 -7.12 -4.96
N LEU A 245 -3.90 -7.22 -5.50
CA LEU A 245 -4.19 -7.30 -6.93
C LEU A 245 -3.50 -6.17 -7.70
N ASP A 246 -3.75 -4.94 -7.27
CA ASP A 246 -3.31 -3.72 -7.93
C ASP A 246 -1.78 -3.59 -7.92
N LYS A 247 -1.15 -3.95 -6.80
CA LYS A 247 0.30 -4.01 -6.69
C LYS A 247 0.89 -5.10 -7.58
N THR A 248 0.29 -6.28 -7.60
CA THR A 248 0.77 -7.42 -8.39
C THR A 248 0.70 -7.11 -9.88
N ILE A 249 -0.42 -6.58 -10.36
CA ILE A 249 -0.55 -6.10 -11.76
C ILE A 249 0.52 -5.04 -12.06
N GLY A 250 0.76 -4.09 -11.16
CA GLY A 250 1.80 -3.09 -11.34
C GLY A 250 3.22 -3.67 -11.44
N GLU A 251 3.53 -4.70 -10.66
CA GLU A 251 4.83 -5.39 -10.72
C GLU A 251 5.01 -6.23 -11.98
N GLU A 252 3.94 -6.85 -12.52
CA GLU A 252 4.00 -7.53 -13.82
C GLU A 252 4.24 -6.52 -14.96
N PHE A 253 3.49 -5.41 -15.03
CA PHE A 253 3.75 -4.33 -15.98
C PHE A 253 5.20 -3.82 -15.93
N GLN A 254 5.75 -3.64 -14.72
CA GLN A 254 7.13 -3.20 -14.54
C GLN A 254 8.14 -4.17 -15.15
N LYS A 255 7.91 -5.48 -15.01
CA LYS A 255 8.75 -6.53 -15.63
C LYS A 255 8.67 -6.47 -17.15
N ASP A 256 7.50 -6.15 -17.70
CA ASP A 256 7.26 -6.08 -19.14
C ASP A 256 7.60 -4.72 -19.77
N GLY A 257 8.30 -3.85 -19.05
CA GLY A 257 8.86 -2.61 -19.59
C GLY A 257 7.91 -1.40 -19.54
N VAL A 258 6.78 -1.52 -18.84
CA VAL A 258 5.84 -0.43 -18.56
C VAL A 258 6.16 0.14 -17.18
N SER A 259 6.48 1.43 -17.10
CA SER A 259 6.65 2.06 -15.79
C SER A 259 5.30 2.28 -15.13
N VAL A 260 5.20 2.09 -13.82
CA VAL A 260 3.91 2.15 -13.10
C VAL A 260 3.93 3.22 -12.02
N ILE A 261 2.83 3.96 -11.92
CA ILE A 261 2.48 4.76 -10.75
C ILE A 261 1.29 4.10 -10.07
N GLY A 262 1.58 3.45 -8.94
CA GLY A 262 0.53 3.00 -8.03
C GLY A 262 -0.03 4.18 -7.26
N TRP A 263 -1.34 4.24 -7.11
CA TRP A 263 -2.05 5.28 -6.37
C TRP A 263 -2.87 4.62 -5.27
N ASP A 264 -2.45 4.87 -4.04
CA ASP A 264 -3.10 4.31 -2.86
C ASP A 264 -4.42 5.04 -2.56
N SER A 265 -5.53 4.43 -2.96
CA SER A 265 -6.88 4.97 -2.76
C SER A 265 -7.26 5.07 -1.29
N LEU A 266 -6.77 4.17 -0.42
CA LEU A 266 -7.04 4.26 1.02
C LEU A 266 -6.48 5.57 1.60
N ARG A 267 -5.20 5.83 1.36
CA ARG A 267 -4.54 7.04 1.86
C ARG A 267 -5.12 8.29 1.20
N TYR A 268 -5.38 8.24 -0.10
CA TYR A 268 -5.86 9.40 -0.85
C TYR A 268 -7.29 9.77 -0.45
N PHE A 269 -8.20 8.81 -0.40
CA PHE A 269 -9.61 9.00 -0.07
C PHE A 269 -9.92 8.80 1.43
N TRP A 270 -8.92 8.87 2.31
CA TRP A 270 -9.13 8.89 3.75
C TRP A 270 -10.10 10.01 4.16
N SER A 271 -9.94 11.17 3.55
CA SER A 271 -10.89 12.28 3.57
C SER A 271 -11.65 12.38 2.25
N GLU A 272 -12.90 12.87 2.34
CA GLU A 272 -13.78 13.06 1.18
C GLU A 272 -13.12 13.97 0.12
N LYS A 273 -13.17 13.54 -1.14
CA LYS A 273 -12.68 14.28 -2.32
C LYS A 273 -13.84 14.68 -3.23
N THR A 274 -13.58 15.62 -4.11
CA THR A 274 -14.50 15.96 -5.22
C THR A 274 -13.99 15.33 -6.52
N PRO A 275 -14.88 14.96 -7.47
CA PRO A 275 -14.47 14.54 -8.82
C PRO A 275 -13.46 15.48 -9.48
N GLU A 276 -13.64 16.78 -9.31
CA GLU A 276 -12.75 17.81 -9.85
C GLU A 276 -11.38 17.76 -9.18
N GLN A 277 -11.31 17.48 -7.88
CA GLN A 277 -10.04 17.31 -7.18
C GLN A 277 -9.29 16.08 -7.68
N VAL A 278 -9.96 14.93 -7.79
CA VAL A 278 -9.34 13.69 -8.30
C VAL A 278 -8.77 13.91 -9.70
N SER A 279 -9.53 14.57 -10.58
CA SER A 279 -9.07 14.87 -11.95
C SER A 279 -7.90 15.86 -11.99
N ARG A 280 -7.90 16.89 -11.13
CA ARG A 280 -6.77 17.82 -11.02
C ARG A 280 -5.50 17.11 -10.56
N ASP A 281 -5.60 16.25 -9.56
CA ASP A 281 -4.45 15.48 -9.06
C ASP A 281 -3.98 14.48 -10.12
N LEU A 282 -4.88 13.80 -10.82
CA LEU A 282 -4.52 12.92 -11.94
C LEU A 282 -3.81 13.70 -13.06
N SER A 283 -4.27 14.92 -13.35
CA SER A 283 -3.60 15.80 -14.31
C SER A 283 -2.17 16.16 -13.89
N ARG A 284 -1.93 16.39 -12.59
CA ARG A 284 -0.58 16.64 -12.04
C ARG A 284 0.31 15.41 -12.24
N VAL A 285 -0.18 14.22 -11.88
CA VAL A 285 0.54 12.93 -12.04
C VAL A 285 0.91 12.68 -13.50
N LEU A 286 -0.05 12.79 -14.44
CA LEU A 286 0.20 12.57 -15.87
C LEU A 286 1.26 13.53 -16.44
N ARG A 287 1.27 14.80 -16.01
CA ARG A 287 2.28 15.77 -16.46
C ARG A 287 3.66 15.46 -15.90
N VAL A 288 3.75 15.23 -14.58
CA VAL A 288 5.02 14.98 -13.90
C VAL A 288 5.68 13.73 -14.45
N TYR A 289 4.96 12.61 -14.54
CA TYR A 289 5.55 11.35 -14.99
C TYR A 289 5.66 11.24 -16.51
N GLY A 290 4.80 11.92 -17.27
CA GLY A 290 4.98 12.07 -18.71
C GLY A 290 6.29 12.75 -19.06
N ALA A 291 6.66 13.80 -18.32
CA ALA A 291 7.93 14.49 -18.50
C ALA A 291 9.11 13.69 -17.92
N ARG A 292 8.99 13.22 -16.66
CA ARG A 292 10.08 12.54 -15.93
C ARG A 292 10.49 11.22 -16.58
N TRP A 293 9.54 10.46 -17.10
CA TRP A 293 9.78 9.12 -17.65
C TRP A 293 9.67 9.05 -19.17
N HIS A 294 9.60 10.20 -19.85
CA HIS A 294 9.50 10.30 -21.31
C HIS A 294 8.40 9.39 -21.88
N ALA A 295 7.24 9.39 -21.23
CA ALA A 295 6.12 8.54 -21.63
C ALA A 295 5.35 9.18 -22.78
N ASP A 296 4.97 8.42 -23.79
CA ASP A 296 4.17 8.93 -24.92
C ASP A 296 2.72 8.45 -24.85
N SER A 297 2.47 7.34 -24.13
CA SER A 297 1.14 6.78 -23.92
C SER A 297 0.91 6.44 -22.45
N PHE A 298 -0.33 6.59 -22.00
CA PHE A 298 -0.76 6.17 -20.67
C PHE A 298 -1.92 5.17 -20.72
N ALA A 299 -1.95 4.30 -19.72
CA ALA A 299 -3.13 3.55 -19.31
C ALA A 299 -3.61 4.06 -17.95
N LEU A 300 -4.93 4.16 -17.78
CA LEU A 300 -5.56 4.37 -16.49
C LEU A 300 -6.23 3.08 -16.05
N ILE A 301 -5.85 2.55 -14.89
CA ILE A 301 -6.37 1.28 -14.39
C ILE A 301 -6.94 1.54 -13.00
N GLY A 302 -8.20 1.16 -12.78
CA GLY A 302 -8.85 1.27 -11.47
C GLY A 302 -9.32 -0.09 -11.01
N TYR A 303 -9.06 -0.44 -9.74
CA TYR A 303 -9.60 -1.64 -9.10
C TYR A 303 -10.62 -1.26 -8.04
N SER A 304 -11.79 -1.90 -8.05
CA SER A 304 -12.86 -1.74 -7.05
C SER A 304 -13.19 -0.26 -6.87
N PHE A 305 -13.01 0.28 -5.66
CA PHE A 305 -13.10 1.71 -5.37
C PHE A 305 -12.39 2.61 -6.40
N GLY A 306 -11.17 2.24 -6.83
CA GLY A 306 -10.42 2.95 -7.86
C GLY A 306 -11.07 2.91 -9.24
N ALA A 307 -11.75 1.82 -9.58
CA ALA A 307 -12.52 1.68 -10.82
C ALA A 307 -13.73 2.63 -10.80
N ASP A 308 -14.41 2.74 -9.66
CA ASP A 308 -15.64 3.52 -9.52
C ASP A 308 -15.39 5.02 -9.73
N VAL A 309 -14.27 5.53 -9.20
CA VAL A 309 -13.88 6.94 -9.31
C VAL A 309 -13.27 7.29 -10.67
N MET A 310 -12.72 6.32 -11.40
CA MET A 310 -11.90 6.57 -12.59
C MET A 310 -12.67 7.29 -13.72
N PRO A 311 -13.92 6.92 -14.08
CA PRO A 311 -14.68 7.65 -15.09
C PRO A 311 -14.88 9.14 -14.76
N PHE A 312 -15.11 9.46 -13.49
CA PHE A 312 -15.27 10.83 -13.03
C PHE A 312 -13.98 11.64 -13.20
N ALA A 313 -12.84 11.04 -12.87
CA ALA A 313 -11.53 11.66 -13.03
C ALA A 313 -11.19 11.87 -14.51
N TYR A 314 -11.40 10.85 -15.35
CA TYR A 314 -11.12 10.88 -16.79
C TYR A 314 -11.91 11.97 -17.52
N ASN A 315 -13.23 12.05 -17.29
CA ASN A 315 -14.10 12.99 -18.02
C ASN A 315 -13.72 14.46 -17.80
N ARG A 316 -13.09 14.77 -16.67
CA ARG A 316 -12.67 16.11 -16.26
C ARG A 316 -11.22 16.46 -16.63
N LEU A 317 -10.48 15.52 -17.23
CA LEU A 317 -9.11 15.78 -17.67
C LEU A 317 -9.07 16.86 -18.77
N PRO A 318 -8.03 17.71 -18.78
CA PRO A 318 -7.71 18.54 -19.94
C PRO A 318 -7.57 17.69 -21.20
N ALA A 319 -8.11 18.15 -22.33
CA ALA A 319 -8.10 17.41 -23.59
C ALA A 319 -6.70 16.90 -23.97
N SER A 320 -5.67 17.75 -23.86
CA SER A 320 -4.28 17.41 -24.18
C SER A 320 -3.70 16.25 -23.34
N LEU A 321 -4.24 16.00 -22.15
CA LEU A 321 -3.85 14.85 -21.32
C LEU A 321 -4.73 13.65 -21.63
N ARG A 322 -6.03 13.88 -21.81
CA ARG A 322 -7.00 12.83 -22.15
C ARG A 322 -6.65 12.13 -23.46
N ASP A 323 -6.14 12.86 -24.45
CA ASP A 323 -5.73 12.33 -25.76
C ASP A 323 -4.50 11.42 -25.69
N ARG A 324 -3.75 11.45 -24.57
CA ARG A 324 -2.61 10.55 -24.31
C ARG A 324 -3.02 9.27 -23.57
N ILE A 325 -4.28 9.16 -23.16
CA ILE A 325 -4.82 7.96 -22.53
C ILE A 325 -5.28 7.01 -23.64
N ALA A 326 -4.56 5.91 -23.82
CA ALA A 326 -4.90 4.92 -24.83
C ALA A 326 -5.97 3.96 -24.33
N ILE A 327 -5.96 3.60 -23.04
CA ILE A 327 -6.91 2.66 -22.45
C ILE A 327 -7.29 3.07 -21.02
N VAL A 328 -8.53 2.79 -20.65
CA VAL A 328 -9.06 2.84 -19.29
C VAL A 328 -9.61 1.46 -18.93
N SER A 329 -8.92 0.75 -18.02
CA SER A 329 -9.33 -0.57 -17.55
C SER A 329 -9.99 -0.48 -16.17
N LEU A 330 -11.26 -0.85 -16.10
CA LEU A 330 -12.09 -0.80 -14.89
C LEU A 330 -12.27 -2.22 -14.36
N LEU A 331 -11.66 -2.54 -13.22
CA LEU A 331 -11.66 -3.89 -12.63
C LEU A 331 -12.62 -3.91 -11.44
N GLY A 332 -13.72 -4.67 -11.53
CA GLY A 332 -14.69 -4.79 -10.42
C GLY A 332 -15.51 -3.52 -10.26
N PHE A 333 -15.98 -2.97 -11.38
CA PHE A 333 -16.60 -1.65 -11.48
C PHE A 333 -18.05 -1.65 -11.01
N ALA A 334 -18.34 -0.91 -9.94
CA ALA A 334 -19.64 -0.85 -9.31
C ALA A 334 -20.60 0.17 -9.98
N ASN A 335 -21.83 0.19 -9.50
CA ASN A 335 -22.90 1.05 -10.01
C ASN A 335 -22.78 2.53 -9.56
N ALA A 336 -22.06 2.79 -8.47
CA ALA A 336 -21.91 4.11 -7.89
C ALA A 336 -20.52 4.27 -7.25
N ALA A 337 -20.04 5.51 -7.18
CA ALA A 337 -18.73 5.85 -6.65
C ALA A 337 -18.84 6.67 -5.37
N ASP A 338 -18.22 6.19 -4.30
CA ASP A 338 -17.88 7.00 -3.14
C ASP A 338 -16.55 7.72 -3.37
N PHE A 339 -16.42 8.93 -2.80
CA PHE A 339 -15.17 9.70 -2.83
C PHE A 339 -14.53 9.79 -1.45
N GLN A 340 -14.86 8.85 -0.58
CA GLN A 340 -14.27 8.68 0.74
C GLN A 340 -14.30 7.20 1.11
N VAL A 341 -13.15 6.63 1.45
CA VAL A 341 -13.09 5.28 2.01
C VAL A 341 -13.71 5.29 3.41
N ARG A 342 -14.60 4.33 3.69
CA ARG A 342 -15.24 4.13 4.98
C ARG A 342 -14.92 2.74 5.50
N VAL A 343 -14.76 2.61 6.81
CA VAL A 343 -14.56 1.30 7.48
C VAL A 343 -15.72 0.33 7.17
N THR A 344 -16.92 0.85 6.93
CA THR A 344 -18.08 0.04 6.51
C THR A 344 -17.91 -0.57 5.12
N GLY A 345 -17.21 0.11 4.20
CA GLY A 345 -16.90 -0.42 2.86
C GLY A 345 -16.07 -1.70 2.95
N TRP A 346 -15.08 -1.72 3.86
CA TRP A 346 -14.28 -2.92 4.13
C TRP A 346 -15.08 -4.12 4.68
N LEU A 347 -16.28 -3.89 5.20
CA LEU A 347 -17.20 -4.93 5.67
C LEU A 347 -18.18 -5.39 4.57
N GLY A 348 -17.99 -4.95 3.33
CA GLY A 348 -18.87 -5.27 2.20
C GLY A 348 -20.24 -4.59 2.29
N LEU A 349 -20.34 -3.47 3.02
CA LEU A 349 -21.58 -2.71 3.11
C LEU A 349 -21.78 -1.83 1.85
N PRO A 350 -23.03 -1.57 1.45
CA PRO A 350 -23.33 -0.85 0.22
C PRO A 350 -22.80 0.59 0.24
N ALA A 351 -22.71 1.17 -0.97
CA ALA A 351 -22.30 2.54 -1.19
C ALA A 351 -23.07 3.55 -0.31
N SER A 352 -22.41 4.65 0.06
CA SER A 352 -23.01 5.63 0.95
C SER A 352 -24.15 6.40 0.28
N ALA A 353 -25.01 7.04 1.09
CA ALA A 353 -26.07 7.91 0.58
C ALA A 353 -25.56 9.11 -0.25
N LYS A 354 -24.25 9.39 -0.22
CA LYS A 354 -23.60 10.43 -1.04
C LYS A 354 -22.95 9.89 -2.32
N ALA A 355 -22.96 8.58 -2.54
CA ALA A 355 -22.32 7.97 -3.69
C ALA A 355 -22.93 8.52 -4.99
N LEU A 356 -22.06 8.81 -5.97
CA LEU A 356 -22.47 9.36 -7.25
C LEU A 356 -22.70 8.22 -8.25
N PRO A 357 -23.76 8.27 -9.08
CA PRO A 357 -24.01 7.22 -10.05
C PRO A 357 -22.89 7.15 -11.10
N ALA A 358 -22.31 5.96 -11.30
CA ALA A 358 -21.16 5.79 -12.18
C ALA A 358 -21.55 5.69 -13.67
N ARG A 359 -22.76 5.18 -13.96
CA ARG A 359 -23.23 4.96 -15.35
C ARG A 359 -23.20 6.23 -16.24
N PRO A 360 -23.67 7.41 -15.79
CA PRO A 360 -23.60 8.62 -16.60
C PRO A 360 -22.18 9.10 -16.91
N GLU A 361 -21.17 8.72 -16.12
CA GLU A 361 -19.78 9.09 -16.37
C GLU A 361 -19.17 8.14 -17.42
N VAL A 362 -19.33 6.82 -17.27
CA VAL A 362 -18.81 5.85 -18.26
C VAL A 362 -19.51 5.97 -19.62
N ASP A 363 -20.77 6.43 -19.65
CA ASP A 363 -21.51 6.71 -20.89
C ASP A 363 -21.01 7.92 -21.69
N ARG A 364 -20.29 8.85 -21.05
CA ARG A 364 -19.69 10.00 -21.72
C ARG A 364 -18.27 9.74 -22.24
N MET A 365 -17.66 8.62 -21.84
CA MET A 365 -16.32 8.25 -22.27
C MET A 365 -16.34 7.63 -23.68
N PRO A 366 -15.29 7.80 -24.49
CA PRO A 366 -15.18 7.11 -25.76
C PRO A 366 -15.20 5.59 -25.56
N ALA A 367 -16.15 4.89 -26.20
CA ALA A 367 -16.31 3.46 -25.99
C ALA A 367 -15.04 2.64 -26.32
N GLY A 368 -14.28 3.08 -27.33
CA GLY A 368 -13.05 2.42 -27.77
C GLY A 368 -11.90 2.46 -26.76
N VAL A 369 -11.92 3.35 -25.75
CA VAL A 369 -10.85 3.38 -24.73
C VAL A 369 -11.18 2.50 -23.52
N ILE A 370 -12.41 2.04 -23.36
CA ILE A 370 -12.84 1.33 -22.15
C ILE A 370 -12.64 -0.18 -22.29
N GLN A 371 -12.09 -0.78 -21.24
CA GLN A 371 -12.06 -2.22 -20.99
C GLN A 371 -12.61 -2.47 -19.57
N CYS A 372 -13.60 -3.33 -19.41
CA CYS A 372 -14.24 -3.59 -18.10
C CYS A 372 -14.07 -5.06 -17.71
N PHE A 373 -13.47 -5.33 -16.56
CA PHE A 373 -13.27 -6.68 -16.03
C PHE A 373 -14.21 -6.93 -14.87
N TYR A 374 -14.80 -8.13 -14.83
CA TYR A 374 -15.59 -8.58 -13.69
C TYR A 374 -15.37 -10.08 -13.43
N GLY A 375 -15.46 -10.46 -12.16
CA GLY A 375 -15.46 -11.87 -11.76
C GLY A 375 -16.80 -12.53 -12.08
N GLU A 376 -16.79 -13.80 -12.42
CA GLU A 376 -18.03 -14.53 -12.67
C GLU A 376 -18.95 -14.68 -11.46
N ASP A 377 -18.39 -14.67 -10.25
CA ASP A 377 -19.15 -14.74 -9.00
C ASP A 377 -19.50 -13.34 -8.46
N GLU A 378 -19.31 -12.28 -9.26
CA GLU A 378 -19.55 -10.89 -8.89
C GLU A 378 -20.90 -10.40 -9.43
N ASP A 379 -21.85 -10.17 -8.52
CA ASP A 379 -23.20 -9.71 -8.88
C ASP A 379 -23.34 -8.17 -8.90
N ASP A 380 -22.54 -7.45 -8.11
CA ASP A 380 -22.59 -5.98 -7.99
C ASP A 380 -21.59 -5.29 -8.92
N THR A 381 -21.72 -5.55 -10.23
CA THR A 381 -20.87 -4.96 -11.25
C THR A 381 -21.68 -4.36 -12.40
N LEU A 382 -21.23 -3.22 -12.90
CA LEU A 382 -21.81 -2.56 -14.07
C LEU A 382 -21.26 -3.11 -15.40
N CYS A 383 -20.17 -3.90 -15.38
CA CYS A 383 -19.48 -4.36 -16.59
C CYS A 383 -20.39 -5.13 -17.58
N PRO A 384 -21.26 -6.08 -17.17
CA PRO A 384 -22.14 -6.79 -18.10
C PRO A 384 -23.05 -5.86 -18.92
N ALA A 385 -23.50 -4.75 -18.32
CA ALA A 385 -24.36 -3.76 -18.98
C ALA A 385 -23.62 -2.86 -19.98
N LEU A 386 -22.29 -3.00 -20.11
CA LEU A 386 -21.44 -2.25 -21.04
C LEU A 386 -21.07 -3.05 -22.30
N ALA A 387 -21.20 -4.37 -22.26
CA ALA A 387 -20.78 -5.31 -23.30
C ALA A 387 -21.30 -5.01 -24.73
N PRO A 388 -22.52 -4.46 -24.95
CA PRO A 388 -22.98 -4.15 -26.30
C PRO A 388 -22.17 -3.09 -27.05
N THR A 389 -21.34 -2.32 -26.34
CA THR A 389 -20.67 -1.13 -26.89
C THR A 389 -19.18 -1.05 -26.56
N ARG A 390 -18.70 -1.84 -25.60
CA ARG A 390 -17.37 -1.72 -24.99
C ARG A 390 -16.77 -3.10 -24.78
N GLU A 391 -15.44 -3.13 -24.64
CA GLU A 391 -14.74 -4.36 -24.30
C GLU A 391 -15.06 -4.77 -22.86
N VAL A 392 -15.61 -5.98 -22.69
CA VAL A 392 -15.95 -6.54 -21.38
C VAL A 392 -15.32 -7.92 -21.29
N VAL A 393 -14.55 -8.12 -20.21
CA VAL A 393 -13.79 -9.34 -19.95
C VAL A 393 -14.34 -9.99 -18.68
N ARG A 394 -14.85 -11.21 -18.81
CA ARG A 394 -15.29 -12.03 -17.68
C ARG A 394 -14.14 -12.93 -17.25
N THR A 395 -13.80 -12.94 -15.97
CA THR A 395 -12.75 -13.84 -15.43
C THR A 395 -13.36 -14.85 -14.44
N PRO A 396 -12.64 -15.93 -14.11
CA PRO A 396 -13.01 -16.80 -12.99
C PRO A 396 -12.98 -16.07 -11.64
N GLY A 397 -13.71 -16.61 -10.65
CA GLY A 397 -13.79 -16.12 -9.28
C GLY A 397 -14.70 -14.90 -9.09
N GLY A 398 -14.69 -14.32 -7.89
CA GLY A 398 -15.46 -13.11 -7.54
C GLY A 398 -14.66 -11.81 -7.70
N HIS A 399 -14.89 -10.85 -6.80
CA HIS A 399 -14.30 -9.50 -6.84
C HIS A 399 -12.75 -9.45 -6.84
N HIS A 400 -12.08 -10.52 -6.40
CA HIS A 400 -10.62 -10.66 -6.45
C HIS A 400 -10.12 -11.51 -7.66
N PHE A 401 -10.98 -11.80 -8.63
CA PHE A 401 -10.69 -12.45 -9.93
C PHE A 401 -9.90 -13.77 -9.82
N GLY A 402 -10.15 -14.55 -8.76
CA GLY A 402 -9.47 -15.83 -8.54
C GLY A 402 -7.95 -15.76 -8.43
N ARG A 403 -7.37 -14.57 -8.20
CA ARG A 403 -5.91 -14.29 -8.19
C ARG A 403 -5.20 -14.51 -9.54
N GLY A 404 -5.92 -14.41 -10.66
CA GLY A 404 -5.37 -14.51 -12.02
C GLY A 404 -4.65 -13.25 -12.53
N TYR A 405 -3.92 -12.53 -11.68
CA TYR A 405 -3.48 -11.15 -11.95
C TYR A 405 -2.53 -11.00 -13.13
N GLY A 406 -1.61 -11.94 -13.35
CA GLY A 406 -0.73 -11.92 -14.52
C GLY A 406 -1.52 -12.01 -15.84
N VAL A 407 -2.53 -12.88 -15.90
CA VAL A 407 -3.38 -13.01 -17.09
C VAL A 407 -4.19 -11.73 -17.34
N MET A 408 -4.62 -11.05 -16.27
CA MET A 408 -5.30 -9.77 -16.40
C MET A 408 -4.37 -8.68 -16.92
N GLU A 409 -3.13 -8.61 -16.41
CA GLU A 409 -2.10 -7.70 -16.91
C GLU A 409 -1.86 -7.94 -18.41
N ASP A 410 -1.64 -9.20 -18.82
CA ASP A 410 -1.38 -9.57 -20.21
C ASP A 410 -2.49 -9.06 -21.14
N GLN A 411 -3.75 -9.20 -20.72
CA GLN A 411 -4.93 -8.77 -21.47
C GLN A 411 -5.05 -7.24 -21.53
N ILE A 412 -4.72 -6.53 -20.45
CA ILE A 412 -4.70 -5.07 -20.46
C ILE A 412 -3.58 -4.57 -21.37
N LEU A 413 -2.37 -5.13 -21.26
CA LEU A 413 -1.22 -4.74 -22.08
C LEU A 413 -1.50 -4.98 -23.57
N ALA A 414 -2.01 -6.16 -23.94
CA ALA A 414 -2.40 -6.47 -25.31
C ALA A 414 -3.48 -5.51 -25.84
N GLY A 415 -4.50 -5.23 -25.02
CA GLY A 415 -5.56 -4.28 -25.35
C GLY A 415 -5.04 -2.85 -25.53
N TRP A 416 -4.04 -2.45 -24.76
CA TRP A 416 -3.39 -1.15 -24.84
C TRP A 416 -2.55 -1.04 -26.11
N GLU A 417 -1.63 -1.97 -26.37
CA GLU A 417 -0.76 -1.95 -27.54
C GLU A 417 -1.57 -1.95 -28.84
N LYS A 418 -2.66 -2.70 -28.89
CA LYS A 418 -3.59 -2.72 -30.02
C LYS A 418 -4.15 -1.33 -30.34
N ARG A 419 -4.52 -0.57 -29.30
CA ARG A 419 -5.07 0.79 -29.43
C ARG A 419 -4.00 1.80 -29.87
N ILE A 420 -2.76 1.66 -29.39
CA ILE A 420 -1.63 2.47 -29.88
C ILE A 420 -1.38 2.22 -31.38
N ARG A 421 -1.49 0.96 -31.85
CA ARG A 421 -1.32 0.62 -33.27
C ARG A 421 -2.49 1.03 -34.18
N GLY A 422 -3.61 1.50 -33.62
CA GLY A 422 -4.80 1.87 -34.40
C GLY A 422 -5.59 0.66 -34.92
N GLU A 423 -5.39 -0.53 -34.35
CA GLU A 423 -6.14 -1.74 -34.69
C GLU A 423 -7.49 -1.73 -33.93
N ASN A 424 -8.63 -1.69 -34.64
CA ASN A 424 -9.96 -1.64 -33.99
C ASN A 424 -10.16 -2.79 -33.00
N ALA A 425 -10.58 -2.46 -31.76
CA ALA A 425 -10.98 -3.44 -30.76
C ALA A 425 -12.15 -4.28 -31.30
N VAL A 426 -11.87 -5.54 -31.64
CA VAL A 426 -12.90 -6.53 -31.98
C VAL A 426 -13.54 -6.92 -30.65
N VAL A 427 -14.85 -6.80 -30.54
CA VAL A 427 -15.62 -7.34 -29.42
C VAL A 427 -15.42 -8.85 -29.41
N VAL A 428 -14.53 -9.35 -28.55
CA VAL A 428 -14.34 -10.79 -28.37
C VAL A 428 -15.30 -11.24 -27.27
N HIS A 429 -16.44 -11.80 -27.67
CA HIS A 429 -17.22 -12.65 -26.79
C HIS A 429 -16.49 -14.00 -26.67
N THR A 430 -15.69 -14.21 -25.61
CA THR A 430 -15.34 -15.56 -25.18
C THR A 430 -16.55 -16.16 -24.48
N GLY A 431 -17.55 -16.55 -25.26
CA GLY A 431 -18.63 -17.41 -24.80
C GLY A 431 -18.14 -18.86 -24.82
N SER A 432 -17.93 -19.44 -23.64
CA SER A 432 -17.88 -20.89 -23.51
C SER A 432 -19.32 -21.39 -23.59
N THR A 433 -19.70 -21.96 -24.74
CA THR A 433 -20.91 -22.78 -24.89
C THR A 433 -20.78 -24.08 -24.06
N PRO A 434 -21.91 -24.73 -23.70
CA PRO A 434 -22.11 -25.41 -22.42
C PRO A 434 -21.40 -26.74 -22.24
#